data_AF-A0A9E4CR58-F1
#
_entry.id   AF-A0A9E4CR58-F1
#
_cell.length_a   1.000
_cell.length_b   1.000
_cell.length_c   1.000
_cell.angle_alpha   90.00
_cell.angle_beta   90.00
_cell.angle_gamma   90.00
#
_symmetry.space_group_name_H-M   'P 1'
#
loop_
_entity.id
_entity.type
_entity.pdbx_description
1 polymer ?
#
loop_
_entity_poly.entity_id
_entity_poly.type
_entity_poly.pdbx_seq_one_letter_code
_entity_poly.pdbx_strand_id
1 'polypeptide(L)'
;MSSSTQHLLVATAALGAVAWLVGVAVITIGIARARNAGDPDATVARARRMRTVTLALTVPGAILVAAAGGWYVLGRDLSIDPNWWIGTALATWLVTTFGSTFGRARQLSLAADRAGEHGTDDEDAQWRIRRVDLIARGELLLLVVAVVVVVLQPTAPL
;
A
#
# COMPACT_ATOMS: atom_id res chain seq x y z
N MET A 1 17.51 4.12 -22.98
CA MET A 1 16.53 5.06 -22.40
C MET A 1 17.20 6.42 -22.24
N SER A 2 16.57 7.55 -22.58
CA SER A 2 17.19 8.87 -22.41
C SER A 2 17.24 9.25 -20.92
N SER A 3 18.19 10.12 -20.53
CA SER A 3 18.30 10.62 -19.15
C SER A 3 17.00 11.29 -18.67
N SER A 4 16.35 12.06 -19.55
CA SER A 4 15.06 12.70 -19.26
C SER A 4 13.95 11.70 -18.94
N THR A 5 13.88 10.58 -19.69
CA THR A 5 12.90 9.51 -19.39
C THR A 5 13.19 8.85 -18.05
N GLN A 6 14.47 8.63 -17.71
CA GLN A 6 14.86 8.05 -16.43
C GLN A 6 14.44 8.94 -15.25
N HIS A 7 14.72 10.25 -15.31
CA HIS A 7 14.31 11.18 -14.27
C HIS A 7 12.79 11.24 -14.09
N LEU A 8 12.04 11.20 -15.20
CA LEU A 8 10.58 11.20 -15.17
C LEU A 8 10.01 9.94 -14.51
N LEU A 9 10.57 8.76 -14.80
CA LEU A 9 10.16 7.50 -14.17
C LEU A 9 10.47 7.50 -12.67
N VAL A 10 11.65 7.95 -12.27
CA VAL A 10 12.04 8.05 -10.86
C VAL A 10 11.13 9.03 -10.11
N ALA A 11 10.85 10.20 -10.69
CA ALA A 11 9.93 11.18 -10.09
C ALA A 11 8.51 10.62 -9.96
N THR A 12 8.02 9.92 -10.99
CA THR A 12 6.69 9.29 -10.99
C THR A 12 6.59 8.20 -9.92
N ALA A 13 7.61 7.34 -9.82
CA ALA A 13 7.69 6.32 -8.78
C ALA A 13 7.75 6.94 -7.38
N ALA A 14 8.54 7.99 -7.18
CA ALA A 14 8.64 8.69 -5.90
C ALA A 14 7.29 9.30 -5.47
N LEU A 15 6.60 10.00 -6.37
CA LEU A 15 5.28 10.56 -6.10
C LEU A 15 4.24 9.48 -5.78
N GLY A 16 4.23 8.38 -6.56
CA GLY A 16 3.37 7.24 -6.29
C GLY A 16 3.64 6.61 -4.92
N ALA A 17 4.92 6.48 -4.54
CA ALA A 17 5.33 5.92 -3.26
C ALA A 17 4.91 6.81 -2.09
N VAL A 18 5.04 8.13 -2.22
CA VAL A 18 4.58 9.09 -1.21
C VAL A 18 3.06 9.03 -1.05
N ALA A 19 2.31 9.09 -2.15
CA ALA A 19 0.85 8.98 -2.12
C ALA A 19 0.40 7.68 -1.44
N TRP A 20 1.07 6.59 -1.79
CA TRP A 20 0.79 5.27 -1.23
C TRP A 20 1.09 5.21 0.28
N LEU A 21 2.29 5.64 0.70
CA LEU A 21 2.71 5.70 2.10
C LEU A 21 1.75 6.53 2.95
N VAL A 22 1.40 7.73 2.48
CA VAL A 22 0.45 8.62 3.16
C VAL A 22 -0.92 7.95 3.27
N GLY A 23 -1.39 7.30 2.21
CA GLY A 23 -2.65 6.55 2.22
C GLY A 23 -2.67 5.45 3.28
N VAL A 24 -1.64 4.61 3.33
CA VAL A 24 -1.52 3.53 4.33
C VAL A 24 -1.48 4.12 5.74
N ALA A 25 -0.68 5.16 5.98
CA ALA A 25 -0.58 5.82 7.29
C ALA A 25 -1.93 6.40 7.75
N VAL A 26 -2.67 7.07 6.86
CA VAL A 26 -4.01 7.61 7.16
C VAL A 26 -5.00 6.50 7.53
N ILE A 27 -4.94 5.36 6.83
CA ILE A 27 -5.76 4.18 7.13
C ILE A 27 -5.44 3.62 8.51
N THR A 28 -4.16 3.34 8.78
CA THR A 28 -3.71 2.78 10.06
C THR A 28 -4.04 3.69 11.24
N ILE A 29 -3.69 4.96 11.16
CA ILE A 29 -3.97 5.94 12.22
C ILE A 29 -5.48 6.13 12.38
N GLY A 30 -6.21 6.20 11.27
CA GLY A 30 -7.65 6.40 11.27
C GLY A 30 -8.40 5.26 11.96
N ILE A 31 -8.10 4.01 11.59
CA ILE A 31 -8.75 2.83 12.18
C ILE A 31 -8.32 2.66 13.65
N ALA A 32 -7.03 2.83 13.96
CA ALA A 32 -6.55 2.72 15.33
C ALA A 32 -7.21 3.73 16.27
N ARG A 33 -7.34 5.00 15.85
CA ARG A 33 -8.01 6.04 16.64
C ARG A 33 -9.49 5.72 16.88
N ALA A 34 -10.21 5.27 15.85
CA ALA A 34 -11.63 4.93 16.00
C ALA A 34 -11.82 3.74 16.95
N ARG A 35 -10.98 2.70 16.83
CA ARG A 35 -11.03 1.54 17.73
C ARG A 35 -10.70 1.89 19.18
N ASN A 36 -9.70 2.75 19.39
CA ASN A 36 -9.30 3.16 20.74
C ASN A 36 -10.37 4.02 21.45
N ALA A 37 -11.29 4.63 20.70
CA ALA A 37 -12.43 5.33 21.27
C ALA A 37 -13.52 4.38 21.81
N GLY A 38 -13.46 3.08 21.49
CA GLY A 38 -14.41 2.08 21.96
C GLY A 38 -15.81 2.19 21.33
N ASP A 39 -15.97 2.99 20.27
CA ASP A 39 -17.23 3.22 19.58
C ASP A 39 -17.29 2.40 18.26
N PRO A 40 -18.13 1.35 18.20
CA PRO A 40 -18.33 0.51 17.02
C PRO A 40 -18.86 1.29 15.80
N ASP A 41 -19.78 2.23 16.02
CA ASP A 41 -20.36 3.06 14.96
C ASP A 41 -19.31 3.96 14.34
N ALA A 42 -18.52 4.64 15.17
CA ALA A 42 -17.40 5.44 14.70
C ALA A 42 -16.37 4.60 13.94
N THR A 43 -16.12 3.37 14.38
CA THR A 43 -15.20 2.43 13.74
C THR A 43 -15.67 2.03 12.34
N VAL A 44 -16.94 1.66 12.18
CA VAL A 44 -17.53 1.32 10.87
C VAL A 44 -17.59 2.55 9.96
N ALA A 45 -18.02 3.70 10.47
CA ALA A 45 -18.04 4.95 9.71
C ALA A 45 -16.64 5.37 9.25
N ARG A 46 -15.61 5.12 10.06
CA ARG A 46 -14.23 5.37 9.68
C ARG A 46 -13.74 4.34 8.64
N ALA A 47 -14.06 3.07 8.81
CA ALA A 47 -13.73 2.01 7.84
C ALA A 47 -14.29 2.32 6.44
N ARG A 48 -15.54 2.81 6.34
CA ARG A 48 -16.13 3.27 5.07
C ARG A 48 -15.34 4.41 4.43
N ARG A 49 -14.91 5.40 5.21
CA ARG A 49 -14.05 6.49 4.71
C ARG A 49 -12.68 5.99 4.27
N MET A 50 -12.11 5.01 4.98
CA MET A 50 -10.81 4.44 4.64
C MET A 50 -10.86 3.62 3.33
N ARG A 51 -12.01 3.04 2.98
CA ARG A 51 -12.21 2.46 1.64
C ARG A 51 -12.01 3.49 0.54
N THR A 52 -12.60 4.68 0.70
CA THR A 52 -12.42 5.79 -0.27
C THR A 52 -10.95 6.22 -0.36
N VAL A 53 -10.26 6.36 0.77
CA VAL A 53 -8.80 6.65 0.78
C VAL A 53 -8.01 5.54 0.08
N THR A 54 -8.41 4.27 0.28
CA THR A 54 -7.76 3.13 -0.36
C THR A 54 -7.89 3.23 -1.89
N LEU A 55 -9.10 3.45 -2.39
CA LEU A 55 -9.38 3.49 -3.83
C LEU A 55 -8.88 4.77 -4.50
N ALA A 56 -8.95 5.92 -3.83
CA ALA A 56 -8.63 7.22 -4.42
C ALA A 56 -7.14 7.59 -4.34
N LEU A 57 -6.42 7.07 -3.34
CA LEU A 57 -5.03 7.45 -3.09
C LEU A 57 -4.08 6.26 -3.13
N THR A 58 -4.43 5.19 -2.42
CA THR A 58 -3.53 4.06 -2.15
C THR A 58 -3.36 3.19 -3.41
N VAL A 59 -4.47 2.88 -4.10
CA VAL A 59 -4.46 2.12 -5.36
C VAL A 59 -3.76 2.87 -6.50
N PRO A 60 -4.08 4.14 -6.81
CA PRO A 60 -3.35 4.88 -7.84
C PRO A 60 -1.86 5.03 -7.55
N GLY A 61 -1.49 5.30 -6.29
CA GLY A 61 -0.09 5.36 -5.87
C GLY A 61 0.65 4.05 -6.13
N ALA A 62 0.07 2.92 -5.71
CA ALA A 62 0.62 1.59 -5.99
C ALA A 62 0.77 1.30 -7.49
N ILE A 63 -0.22 1.66 -8.31
CA ILE A 63 -0.17 1.51 -9.77
C ILE A 63 0.95 2.35 -10.37
N LEU A 64 1.12 3.61 -9.94
CA LEU A 64 2.19 4.48 -10.44
C LEU A 64 3.57 3.93 -10.12
N VAL A 65 3.78 3.46 -8.88
CA VAL A 65 5.07 2.84 -8.49
C VAL A 65 5.32 1.57 -9.30
N ALA A 66 4.30 0.74 -9.48
CA ALA A 66 4.40 -0.50 -10.24
C ALA A 66 4.72 -0.26 -11.72
N ALA A 67 4.02 0.67 -12.36
CA ALA A 67 4.22 1.00 -13.76
C ALA A 67 5.60 1.65 -13.98
N ALA A 68 5.98 2.62 -13.15
CA ALA A 68 7.26 3.30 -13.27
C ALA A 68 8.43 2.37 -12.95
N GLY A 69 8.32 1.57 -11.88
CA GLY A 69 9.33 0.58 -11.50
C GLY A 69 9.47 -0.53 -12.54
N GLY A 70 8.35 -1.07 -13.04
CA GLY A 70 8.34 -2.06 -14.11
C GLY A 70 8.99 -1.53 -15.40
N TRP A 71 8.64 -0.31 -15.82
CA TRP A 71 9.24 0.31 -17.00
C TRP A 71 10.74 0.55 -16.82
N TYR A 72 11.15 1.03 -15.65
CA TYR A 72 12.57 1.26 -15.34
C TYR A 72 13.39 -0.03 -15.43
N VAL A 73 12.83 -1.15 -14.98
CA VAL A 73 13.47 -2.46 -15.01
C VAL A 73 13.49 -3.05 -16.42
N LEU A 74 12.38 -2.97 -17.16
CA LEU A 74 12.29 -3.43 -18.56
C LEU A 74 13.22 -2.66 -19.50
N GLY A 75 13.52 -1.40 -19.19
CA GLY A 75 14.47 -0.57 -19.93
C GLY A 75 15.94 -0.87 -19.65
N ARG A 76 16.25 -1.80 -18.74
CA ARG A 76 17.61 -2.25 -18.45
C ARG A 76 17.83 -3.66 -18.99
N ASP A 77 19.07 -3.93 -19.39
CA ASP A 77 19.47 -5.26 -19.83
C ASP A 77 19.38 -6.21 -18.62
N LEU A 78 18.35 -7.07 -18.62
CA LEU A 78 18.10 -8.10 -17.61
C LEU A 78 18.91 -9.36 -17.91
N SER A 79 20.13 -9.20 -18.41
CA SER A 79 21.04 -10.32 -18.58
C SER A 79 21.19 -11.02 -17.23
N ILE A 80 21.16 -12.35 -17.28
CA ILE A 80 21.18 -13.23 -16.11
C ILE A 80 22.56 -13.10 -15.47
N ASP A 81 22.69 -12.12 -14.59
CA ASP A 81 23.84 -11.76 -13.76
C ASP A 81 23.28 -11.33 -12.37
N PRO A 82 24.08 -11.02 -11.32
CA PRO A 82 23.73 -11.17 -9.88
C PRO A 82 22.54 -10.35 -9.33
N ASN A 83 21.78 -9.67 -10.17
CA ASN A 83 20.64 -8.81 -9.87
C ASN A 83 19.28 -9.51 -9.93
N TRP A 84 19.22 -10.85 -10.01
CA TRP A 84 17.96 -11.61 -9.99
C TRP A 84 17.08 -11.28 -8.77
N TRP A 85 17.71 -10.93 -7.63
CA TRP A 85 17.02 -10.48 -6.41
C TRP A 85 16.18 -9.22 -6.63
N ILE A 86 16.54 -8.35 -7.59
CA ILE A 86 15.76 -7.15 -7.92
C ILE A 86 14.44 -7.55 -8.56
N GLY A 87 14.46 -8.50 -9.50
CA GLY A 87 13.26 -9.03 -10.15
C GLY A 87 12.35 -9.75 -9.15
N THR A 88 12.92 -10.57 -8.26
CA THR A 88 12.15 -11.23 -7.19
C THR A 88 11.59 -10.21 -6.20
N ALA A 89 12.36 -9.19 -5.79
CA ALA A 89 11.90 -8.14 -4.91
C ALA A 89 10.73 -7.36 -5.53
N LEU A 90 10.81 -7.02 -6.82
CA LEU A 90 9.71 -6.38 -7.56
C LEU A 90 8.48 -7.28 -7.67
N ALA A 91 8.65 -8.57 -7.98
CA ALA A 91 7.53 -9.51 -8.09
C ALA A 91 6.86 -9.73 -6.74
N THR A 92 7.63 -9.96 -5.67
CA THR A 92 7.12 -10.08 -4.30
C THR A 92 6.44 -8.78 -3.88
N TRP A 93 7.03 -7.63 -4.21
CA TRP A 93 6.44 -6.33 -3.93
C TRP A 93 5.12 -6.14 -4.70
N LEU A 94 5.05 -6.47 -5.99
CA LEU A 94 3.80 -6.41 -6.76
C LEU A 94 2.72 -7.32 -6.17
N VAL A 95 3.05 -8.58 -5.88
CA VAL A 95 2.09 -9.56 -5.34
C VAL A 95 1.57 -9.11 -3.97
N THR A 96 2.47 -8.69 -3.08
CA THR A 96 2.07 -8.21 -1.75
C THR A 96 1.29 -6.92 -1.84
N THR A 97 1.74 -5.94 -2.62
CA THR A 97 1.11 -4.61 -2.77
C THR A 97 -0.26 -4.67 -3.42
N PHE A 98 -0.40 -5.39 -4.53
CA PHE A 98 -1.69 -5.51 -5.22
C PHE A 98 -2.63 -6.43 -4.44
N GLY A 99 -2.12 -7.57 -3.95
CA GLY A 99 -2.93 -8.50 -3.15
C GLY A 99 -3.47 -7.85 -1.89
N SER A 100 -2.66 -7.07 -1.18
CA SER A 100 -3.04 -6.43 0.07
C SER A 100 -3.90 -5.19 -0.15
N THR A 101 -3.58 -4.33 -1.13
CA THR A 101 -4.31 -3.07 -1.34
C THR A 101 -5.73 -3.31 -1.86
N PHE A 102 -5.88 -4.15 -2.90
CA PHE A 102 -7.21 -4.53 -3.38
C PHE A 102 -7.96 -5.40 -2.37
N GLY A 103 -7.23 -6.29 -1.69
CA GLY A 103 -7.77 -7.10 -0.59
C GLY A 103 -8.38 -6.24 0.52
N ARG A 104 -7.68 -5.19 0.97
CA ARG A 104 -8.18 -4.26 2.00
C ARG A 104 -9.44 -3.54 1.57
N ALA A 105 -9.47 -2.97 0.36
CA ALA A 105 -10.65 -2.26 -0.13
C ALA A 105 -11.89 -3.18 -0.15
N ARG A 106 -11.71 -4.43 -0.58
CA ARG A 106 -12.76 -5.46 -0.55
C ARG A 106 -13.18 -5.80 0.87
N GLN A 107 -12.24 -6.03 1.79
CA GLN A 107 -12.55 -6.35 3.18
C GLN A 107 -13.28 -5.22 3.89
N LEU A 108 -12.91 -3.96 3.64
CA LEU A 108 -13.62 -2.79 4.16
C LEU A 108 -15.04 -2.66 3.61
N SER A 109 -15.25 -3.01 2.33
CA SER A 109 -16.61 -3.06 1.74
C SER A 109 -17.46 -4.12 2.42
N LEU A 110 -16.95 -5.35 2.50
CA LEU A 110 -17.67 -6.46 3.14
C LEU A 110 -17.99 -6.17 4.61
N ALA A 111 -17.07 -5.54 5.35
CA ALA A 111 -17.31 -5.13 6.72
C ALA A 111 -18.41 -4.07 6.83
N ALA A 112 -18.42 -3.09 5.91
CA ALA A 112 -19.41 -2.02 5.89
C ALA A 112 -20.82 -2.52 5.52
N ASP A 113 -20.91 -3.48 4.61
CA ASP A 113 -22.15 -4.13 4.19
C ASP A 113 -22.70 -4.98 5.33
N ARG A 114 -21.86 -5.83 5.92
CA ARG A 114 -22.20 -6.69 7.07
C ARG A 114 -22.71 -5.88 8.27
N ALA A 115 -22.03 -4.79 8.60
CA ALA A 115 -22.44 -3.88 9.67
C ALA A 115 -23.77 -3.17 9.37
N GLY A 116 -24.11 -2.98 8.09
CA GLY A 116 -25.41 -2.44 7.69
C GLY A 116 -26.56 -3.45 7.85
N GLU A 117 -26.27 -4.75 7.69
CA GLU A 117 -27.25 -5.83 7.80
C GLU A 117 -27.47 -6.31 9.24
N HIS A 118 -26.39 -6.45 10.03
CA HIS A 118 -26.40 -7.13 11.34
C HIS A 118 -26.12 -6.18 12.51
N GLY A 119 -25.92 -4.89 12.23
CA GLY A 119 -25.51 -3.88 13.22
C GLY A 119 -23.99 -3.74 13.31
N THR A 120 -23.55 -2.63 13.90
CA THR A 120 -22.13 -2.25 13.98
C THR A 120 -21.33 -3.06 14.99
N ASP A 121 -22.01 -3.74 15.91
CA ASP A 121 -21.42 -4.68 16.87
C ASP A 121 -21.19 -6.09 16.31
N ASP A 122 -21.56 -6.35 15.05
CA ASP A 122 -21.34 -7.64 14.40
C ASP A 122 -19.86 -8.06 14.45
N GLU A 123 -19.61 -9.25 15.04
CA GLU A 123 -18.26 -9.73 15.30
C GLU A 123 -17.46 -9.93 14.01
N ASP A 124 -18.11 -10.41 12.94
CA ASP A 124 -17.49 -10.61 11.63
C ASP A 124 -17.04 -9.28 11.02
N ALA A 125 -17.91 -8.25 11.07
CA ALA A 125 -17.58 -6.90 10.61
C ALA A 125 -16.37 -6.34 11.36
N GLN A 126 -16.38 -6.45 12.70
CA GLN A 126 -15.28 -5.98 13.54
C GLN A 126 -13.98 -6.77 13.28
N TRP A 127 -14.06 -8.10 13.13
CA TRP A 127 -12.90 -8.93 12.79
C TRP A 127 -12.27 -8.54 11.45
N ARG A 128 -13.08 -8.26 10.43
CA ARG A 128 -12.59 -7.79 9.12
C ARG A 128 -11.88 -6.45 9.23
N ILE A 129 -12.43 -5.50 10.00
CA ILE A 129 -11.78 -4.20 10.24
C ILE A 129 -10.44 -4.39 10.98
N ARG A 130 -10.39 -5.26 11.99
CA ARG A 130 -9.15 -5.62 12.70
C ARG A 130 -8.11 -6.22 11.75
N ARG A 131 -8.54 -7.11 10.86
CA ARG A 131 -7.66 -7.73 9.85
C ARG A 131 -7.08 -6.68 8.90
N VAL A 132 -7.89 -5.72 8.44
CA VAL A 132 -7.42 -4.62 7.60
C VAL A 132 -6.39 -3.75 8.33
N ASP A 133 -6.62 -3.42 9.60
CA ASP A 133 -5.68 -2.67 10.43
C ASP A 133 -4.33 -3.40 10.55
N LEU A 134 -4.35 -4.71 10.84
CA LEU A 134 -3.13 -5.53 10.92
C LEU A 134 -2.36 -5.55 9.59
N ILE A 135 -3.07 -5.75 8.47
CA ILE A 135 -2.45 -5.74 7.13
C ILE A 135 -1.85 -4.36 6.85
N ALA A 136 -2.58 -3.28 7.12
CA ALA A 136 -2.09 -1.91 6.88
C ALA A 136 -0.86 -1.57 7.73
N ARG A 137 -0.78 -2.04 8.99
CA ARG A 137 0.42 -1.90 9.82
C ARG A 137 1.61 -2.68 9.28
N GLY A 138 1.38 -3.92 8.82
CA GLY A 138 2.41 -4.74 8.20
C GLY A 138 2.96 -4.09 6.93
N GLU A 139 2.09 -3.55 6.08
CA GLU A 139 2.50 -2.77 4.91
C GLU A 139 3.28 -1.50 5.28
N LEU A 140 2.81 -0.75 6.28
CA LEU A 140 3.49 0.47 6.71
C LEU A 140 4.90 0.15 7.20
N LEU A 141 5.06 -0.92 7.98
CA LEU A 141 6.36 -1.39 8.43
C LEU A 141 7.27 -1.77 7.25
N LEU A 142 6.76 -2.53 6.29
CA LEU A 142 7.50 -2.92 5.09
C LEU A 142 7.90 -1.71 4.24
N LEU A 143 7.02 -0.74 4.09
CA LEU A 143 7.30 0.51 3.38
C LEU A 143 8.38 1.32 4.08
N VAL A 144 8.32 1.44 5.41
CA VAL A 144 9.37 2.12 6.19
C VAL A 144 10.71 1.41 6.01
N VAL A 145 10.75 0.08 6.09
CA VAL A 145 11.97 -0.71 5.86
C VAL A 145 12.50 -0.48 4.44
N ALA A 146 11.64 -0.52 3.43
CA ALA A 146 12.06 -0.29 2.04
C ALA A 146 12.65 1.12 1.84
N VAL A 147 12.01 2.15 2.42
CA VAL A 147 12.52 3.53 2.39
C VAL A 147 13.88 3.63 3.09
N VAL A 148 14.04 3.02 4.27
CA VAL A 148 15.31 2.98 5.00
C VAL A 148 16.38 2.28 4.18
N VAL A 149 16.08 1.12 3.58
CA VAL A 149 17.02 0.40 2.72
C VAL A 149 17.47 1.30 1.57
N VAL A 150 16.55 1.95 0.86
CA VAL A 150 16.86 2.85 -0.26
C VAL A 150 17.71 4.05 0.17
N VAL A 151 17.39 4.68 1.31
CA VAL A 151 18.15 5.83 1.83
C VAL A 151 19.55 5.43 2.29
N LEU A 152 19.70 4.23 2.85
CA LEU A 152 20.98 3.70 3.33
C LEU A 152 21.81 3.03 2.23
N GLN A 153 21.27 2.83 1.02
CA GLN A 153 22.10 2.33 -0.08
C GLN A 153 23.22 3.34 -0.31
N PRO A 154 24.50 2.91 -0.21
CA PRO A 154 25.59 3.80 -0.59
C PRO A 154 25.32 4.22 -2.02
N THR A 155 25.33 5.52 -2.28
CA THR A 155 25.36 6.07 -3.64
C THR A 155 26.68 5.63 -4.25
N ALA A 156 26.75 4.36 -4.68
CA ALA A 156 27.83 3.90 -5.52
C ALA A 156 27.79 4.80 -6.77
N PRO A 157 28.90 5.43 -7.14
CA PRO A 157 28.94 6.21 -8.37
C PRO A 157 28.52 5.29 -9.51
N LEU A 158 27.43 5.69 -10.19
CA LEU A 158 26.99 5.10 -11.45
C LEU A 158 28.03 5.34 -12.55
#